data_AF-A0A0S8HF65-F1
#
_entry.id   AF-A0A0S8HF65-F1
#
_cell.length_a   1.000
_cell.length_b   1.000
_cell.length_c   1.000
_cell.angle_alpha   90.00
_cell.angle_beta   90.00
_cell.angle_gamma   90.00
#
_symmetry.space_group_name_H-M   'P 1'
#
loop_
_entity.id
_entity.type
_entity.pdbx_description
1 polymer ?
#
loop_
_entity_poly.entity_id
_entity_poly.type
_entity_poly.pdbx_seq_one_letter_code
_entity_poly.pdbx_strand_id
1 'polypeptide(L)'
;MDPSRCRQLFLNLLLNAAEASPRGGTVRVRAEARHKSIAVRIADSGPGFPQPVLADQAEEFFSTKTAGAGLGLSICRRIVAEAGGELKLYNTEAGAVAEVMLPVAEEPP
;
A
#
# COMPACT_ATOMS: atom_id res chain seq x y z
N MET A 1 3.89 -10.12 12.78
CA MET A 1 4.42 -8.77 12.44
C MET A 1 4.38 -7.89 13.69
N ASP A 2 5.41 -7.07 13.92
CA ASP A 2 5.44 -6.11 15.03
C ASP A 2 4.36 -5.01 14.86
N PRO A 3 3.58 -4.67 15.90
CA PRO A 3 2.59 -3.59 15.85
C PRO A 3 3.12 -2.23 15.37
N SER A 4 4.37 -1.89 15.67
CA SER A 4 5.02 -0.64 15.24
C SER A 4 5.21 -0.59 13.72
N ARG A 5 5.67 -1.69 13.12
CA ARG A 5 5.82 -1.85 11.66
C ARG A 5 4.46 -1.84 10.97
N CYS A 6 3.46 -2.48 11.58
CA CYS A 6 2.06 -2.41 11.13
C CYS A 6 1.57 -0.96 11.02
N ARG A 7 1.78 -0.20 12.10
CA ARG A 7 1.40 1.20 12.18
C ARG A 7 2.11 2.03 11.12
N GLN A 8 3.42 1.85 10.96
CA GLN A 8 4.20 2.59 9.97
C GLN A 8 3.74 2.30 8.53
N LEU A 9 3.49 1.02 8.20
CA LEU A 9 2.95 0.62 6.91
C LEU A 9 1.65 1.34 6.59
N PHE A 10 0.65 1.23 7.47
CA PHE A 10 -0.66 1.81 7.18
C PHE A 10 -0.67 3.33 7.27
N LEU A 11 0.13 3.95 8.15
CA LEU A 11 0.27 5.41 8.18
C LEU A 11 0.86 5.95 6.88
N ASN A 12 1.90 5.32 6.34
CA ASN A 12 2.49 5.75 5.07
C ASN A 12 1.48 5.66 3.92
N LEU A 13 0.74 4.56 3.83
CA LEU A 13 -0.27 4.39 2.77
C LEU A 13 -1.45 5.37 2.93
N LEU A 14 -1.90 5.61 4.16
CA LEU A 14 -2.99 6.56 4.44
C LEU A 14 -2.58 8.00 4.18
N LEU A 15 -1.34 8.39 4.54
CA LEU A 15 -0.81 9.71 4.23
C LEU A 15 -0.69 9.92 2.73
N ASN A 16 -0.13 8.96 2.00
CA ASN A 16 -0.06 9.02 0.54
C ASN A 16 -1.46 9.19 -0.10
N ALA A 17 -2.44 8.43 0.36
CA ALA A 17 -3.82 8.51 -0.11
C ALA A 17 -4.46 9.89 0.19
N ALA A 18 -4.20 10.44 1.38
CA ALA A 18 -4.72 11.74 1.79
C ALA A 18 -4.05 12.90 1.04
N GLU A 19 -2.74 12.83 0.81
CA GLU A 19 -1.97 13.83 0.04
C GLU A 19 -2.35 13.83 -1.44
N ALA A 20 -2.62 12.66 -2.01
CA ALA A 20 -3.04 12.52 -3.41
C ALA A 20 -4.50 12.93 -3.64
N SER A 21 -5.35 12.79 -2.62
CA SER A 21 -6.78 13.11 -2.73
C SER A 21 -7.02 14.63 -2.84
N PRO A 22 -7.93 15.07 -3.72
CA PRO A 22 -8.34 16.47 -3.75
C PRO A 22 -9.08 16.84 -2.45
N ARG A 23 -9.15 18.13 -2.16
CA ARG A 23 -9.93 18.63 -1.02
C ARG A 23 -11.40 18.21 -1.15
N GLY A 24 -11.93 17.56 -0.11
CA GLY A 24 -13.29 17.00 -0.13
C GLY A 24 -13.38 15.61 -0.79
N GLY A 25 -12.27 15.05 -1.26
CA GLY A 25 -12.16 13.66 -1.70
C GLY A 25 -12.30 12.66 -0.55
N THR A 26 -12.42 11.39 -0.91
CA THR A 26 -12.59 10.30 0.06
C THR A 26 -11.42 9.33 0.01
N VAL A 27 -10.89 8.98 1.19
CA VAL A 27 -10.02 7.82 1.38
C VAL A 27 -10.85 6.71 2.01
N ARG A 28 -10.89 5.54 1.35
CA ARG A 28 -11.65 4.37 1.79
C ARG A 28 -10.70 3.24 2.15
N VAL A 29 -10.86 2.72 3.37
CA VAL A 29 -10.14 1.54 3.85
C VAL A 29 -11.10 0.36 3.91
N ARG A 30 -10.70 -0.78 3.31
CA ARG A 30 -11.44 -2.04 3.40
C ARG A 30 -10.49 -3.16 3.76
N ALA A 31 -10.78 -3.87 4.85
CA ALA A 31 -10.09 -5.09 5.21
C ALA A 31 -11.01 -6.29 4.95
N GLU A 32 -10.44 -7.37 4.42
CA GLU A 32 -11.15 -8.60 4.08
C GLU A 32 -10.29 -9.79 4.46
N ALA A 33 -10.84 -10.67 5.30
CA ALA A 33 -10.21 -11.94 5.59
C ALA A 33 -10.33 -12.86 4.37
N ARG A 34 -9.20 -13.41 3.95
CA ARG A 34 -9.09 -14.51 2.98
C ARG A 34 -8.54 -15.72 3.73
N HIS A 35 -8.63 -16.91 3.13
CA HIS A 35 -8.36 -18.17 3.83
C HIS A 35 -7.10 -18.16 4.72
N LYS A 36 -5.94 -17.75 4.18
CA LYS A 36 -4.66 -17.70 4.93
C LYS A 36 -4.02 -16.32 4.92
N SER A 37 -4.80 -15.29 4.61
CA SER A 37 -4.30 -13.92 4.53
C SER A 37 -5.38 -12.89 4.83
N ILE A 38 -4.95 -11.68 5.16
CA ILE A 38 -5.82 -10.51 5.20
C ILE A 38 -5.45 -9.59 4.04
N ALA A 39 -6.47 -9.16 3.28
CA ALA A 39 -6.32 -8.17 2.23
C ALA A 39 -6.84 -6.82 2.75
N VAL A 40 -5.99 -5.80 2.76
CA VAL A 40 -6.34 -4.43 3.13
C VAL A 40 -6.17 -3.53 1.92
N ARG A 41 -7.26 -2.92 1.47
CA ARG A 41 -7.30 -1.97 0.36
C ARG A 41 -7.47 -0.55 0.90
N ILE A 42 -6.60 0.34 0.47
CA ILE A 42 -6.70 1.78 0.71
C ILE A 42 -6.91 2.43 -0.66
N ALA A 43 -8.11 2.98 -0.87
CA ALA A 43 -8.50 3.64 -2.11
C ALA A 43 -8.66 5.14 -1.89
N ASP A 44 -8.13 5.96 -2.80
CA ASP A 44 -8.22 7.41 -2.75
C ASP A 44 -8.97 7.98 -3.96
N SER A 45 -9.29 9.28 -3.90
CA SER A 45 -9.98 10.00 -4.99
C SER A 45 -9.02 10.87 -5.82
N GLY A 46 -7.72 10.58 -5.75
CA GLY A 46 -6.66 11.33 -6.42
C GLY A 46 -6.53 11.00 -7.92
N PRO A 47 -5.50 11.53 -8.58
CA PRO A 47 -5.26 11.31 -10.01
C PRO A 47 -4.76 9.88 -10.35
N GLY A 48 -4.55 9.03 -9.33
CA GLY A 48 -3.92 7.72 -9.49
C GLY A 48 -2.38 7.78 -9.45
N PHE A 49 -1.76 6.61 -9.50
CA PHE A 49 -0.32 6.43 -9.63
C PHE A 49 0.14 6.69 -11.06
N PRO A 50 1.29 7.36 -11.26
CA PRO A 50 1.89 7.50 -12.57
C PRO A 50 2.41 6.14 -13.08
N GLN A 51 2.41 5.94 -14.40
CA GLN A 51 2.80 4.67 -15.04
C GLN A 51 4.14 4.08 -14.55
N PRO A 52 5.22 4.86 -14.32
CA PRO A 52 6.47 4.32 -13.79
C PRO A 52 6.31 3.65 -12.42
N VAL A 53 5.45 4.18 -11.54
CA VAL A 53 5.19 3.59 -10.21
C VAL A 53 4.44 2.27 -10.32
N LEU A 54 3.56 2.15 -11.32
CA LEU A 54 2.81 0.92 -11.59
C LEU A 54 3.67 -0.15 -12.27
N ALA A 55 4.59 0.26 -13.14
CA ALA A 55 5.53 -0.63 -13.82
C ALA A 55 6.58 -1.22 -12.86
N ASP A 56 6.94 -0.47 -11.81
CA ASP A 56 7.88 -0.85 -10.75
C ASP A 56 7.30 -1.88 -9.75
N GLN A 57 6.30 -2.67 -10.17
CA GLN A 57 5.77 -3.78 -9.36
C GLN A 57 6.63 -5.04 -9.43
N ALA A 58 7.66 -5.05 -10.29
CA ALA A 58 8.43 -6.26 -10.60
C ALA A 58 9.92 -6.21 -10.21
N GLU A 59 10.55 -5.05 -9.97
CA GLU A 59 12.01 -5.02 -9.78
C GLU A 59 12.47 -4.49 -8.41
N GLU A 60 13.33 -5.30 -7.80
CA GLU A 60 14.18 -4.94 -6.69
C GLU A 60 15.03 -3.70 -7.01
N PHE A 61 14.91 -2.68 -6.17
CA PHE A 61 15.78 -1.50 -6.10
C PHE A 61 15.80 -0.57 -7.33
N PHE A 62 14.83 0.35 -7.43
CA PHE A 62 15.11 1.63 -8.07
C PHE A 62 14.93 2.83 -7.12
N SER A 63 16.06 3.22 -6.52
CA SER A 63 16.25 4.55 -5.93
C SER A 63 16.50 5.56 -7.06
N THR A 64 15.45 6.16 -7.61
CA THR A 64 15.55 7.50 -8.20
C THR A 64 14.47 8.39 -7.62
N LYS A 65 14.90 9.17 -6.62
CA LYS A 65 14.16 10.28 -6.04
C LYS A 65 13.75 11.25 -7.14
N THR A 66 12.45 11.38 -7.35
CA THR A 66 11.82 12.66 -7.66
C THR A 66 10.78 12.91 -6.55
N ALA A 67 10.95 14.04 -5.89
CA ALA A 67 10.19 14.63 -4.77
C ALA A 67 8.93 13.88 -4.25
N GLY A 68 8.94 13.54 -2.95
CA GLY A 68 7.73 13.31 -2.14
C GLY A 68 7.29 11.85 -1.98
N ALA A 69 6.81 11.20 -3.04
CA ALA A 69 6.05 9.95 -2.91
C ALA A 69 6.90 8.64 -2.77
N GLY A 70 8.19 8.69 -3.15
CA GLY A 70 9.01 7.46 -3.28
C GLY A 70 9.48 6.81 -1.98
N LEU A 71 9.63 7.58 -0.89
CA LEU A 71 10.12 7.04 0.39
C LEU A 71 9.03 6.25 1.13
N GLY A 72 7.79 6.72 1.10
CA GLY A 72 6.68 6.06 1.80
C GLY A 72 6.39 4.66 1.23
N LEU A 73 6.27 4.55 -0.09
CA LEU A 73 5.95 3.29 -0.77
C LEU A 73 7.10 2.27 -0.71
N SER A 74 8.36 2.70 -0.80
CA SER A 74 9.50 1.78 -0.65
C SER A 74 9.59 1.17 0.75
N ILE A 75 9.30 1.96 1.80
CA ILE A 75 9.18 1.46 3.17
C ILE A 75 8.02 0.43 3.25
N CYS A 76 6.87 0.74 2.64
CA CYS A 76 5.73 -0.17 2.63
C CYS A 76 6.06 -1.50 1.95
N ARG A 77 6.67 -1.47 0.76
CA ARG A 77 7.13 -2.68 0.04
C ARG A 77 8.05 -3.53 0.91
N ARG A 78 9.04 -2.91 1.57
CA ARG A 78 9.95 -3.62 2.47
C ARG A 78 9.23 -4.26 3.65
N ILE A 79 8.38 -3.52 4.36
CA ILE A 79 7.64 -4.04 5.51
C ILE A 79 6.74 -5.21 5.09
N VAL A 80 6.03 -5.09 3.98
CA VAL A 80 5.13 -6.13 3.47
C VAL A 80 5.91 -7.37 3.03
N ALA A 81 7.03 -7.20 2.32
CA ALA A 81 7.90 -8.31 1.92
C ALA A 81 8.52 -9.04 3.12
N GLU A 82 9.02 -8.30 4.13
CA GLU A 82 9.55 -8.88 5.37
C GLU A 82 8.47 -9.64 6.17
N ALA A 83 7.20 -9.27 6.00
CA ALA A 83 6.06 -9.98 6.59
C ALA A 83 5.56 -11.16 5.74
N GLY A 84 6.21 -11.49 4.63
CA GLY A 84 5.81 -12.55 3.70
C GLY A 84 4.52 -12.23 2.93
N GLY A 85 4.19 -10.95 2.79
CA GLY A 85 3.03 -10.45 2.08
C GLY A 85 3.33 -9.89 0.70
N GLU A 86 2.33 -9.26 0.10
CA GLU A 86 2.41 -8.63 -1.21
C GLU A 86 1.74 -7.24 -1.18
N LEU A 87 2.36 -6.24 -1.82
CA LEU A 87 1.78 -4.91 -2.02
C LEU A 87 1.52 -4.69 -3.51
N LYS A 88 0.25 -4.54 -3.88
CA LYS A 88 -0.19 -4.20 -5.24
C LYS A 88 -0.64 -2.75 -5.31
N LEU A 89 -0.30 -2.10 -6.41
CA LEU A 89 -0.74 -0.75 -6.72
C LEU A 89 -1.49 -0.77 -8.05
N TYR A 90 -2.65 -0.13 -8.12
CA TYR A 90 -3.40 0.01 -9.37
C TYR A 90 -4.27 1.25 -9.35
N ASN A 91 -4.59 1.75 -10.54
CA ASN A 91 -5.54 2.84 -10.72
C ASN A 91 -6.93 2.29 -11.03
N THR A 92 -7.93 3.05 -10.65
CA THR A 92 -9.34 2.87 -10.97
C THR A 92 -9.85 4.14 -11.66
N GLU A 93 -11.07 4.11 -12.19
CA GLU A 93 -11.71 5.32 -12.72
C GLU A 93 -11.88 6.43 -11.67
N ALA A 94 -11.88 6.07 -10.38
CA ALA A 94 -12.13 6.98 -9.27
C ALA A 94 -10.85 7.42 -8.53
N GLY A 95 -9.67 6.91 -8.88
CA GLY A 95 -8.40 7.25 -8.23
C GLY A 95 -7.45 6.05 -8.06
N ALA A 96 -6.60 6.06 -7.05
CA ALA A 96 -5.61 5.01 -6.81
C ALA A 96 -6.05 4.00 -5.75
N VAL A 97 -5.51 2.78 -5.82
CA VAL A 97 -5.65 1.76 -4.78
C VAL A 97 -4.29 1.15 -4.43
N ALA A 98 -3.98 1.14 -3.14
CA ALA A 98 -2.93 0.32 -2.56
C ALA A 98 -3.56 -0.90 -1.86
N GLU A 99 -3.23 -2.10 -2.32
CA GLU A 99 -3.70 -3.36 -1.75
C GLU A 99 -2.55 -4.10 -1.08
N VAL A 100 -2.64 -4.24 0.24
CA VAL A 100 -1.71 -4.99 1.07
C VAL A 100 -2.32 -6.36 1.36
N MET A 101 -1.63 -7.43 1.01
CA MET A 101 -1.96 -8.79 1.41
C MET A 101 -0.92 -9.28 2.41
N LEU A 102 -1.35 -9.67 3.61
CA LEU A 102 -0.48 -10.21 4.64
C LEU A 102 -0.95 -11.61 5.04
N PRO A 103 -0.05 -12.59 5.19
CA PRO A 103 -0.41 -13.89 5.71
C PRO A 103 -0.93 -13.75 7.15
N VAL A 104 -1.99 -14.46 7.49
CA VAL A 104 -2.37 -14.66 8.90
C VAL A 104 -1.60 -15.85 9.42
N ALA A 105 -1.00 -15.72 10.60
CA ALA A 105 -0.44 -16.88 11.27
C ALA A 105 -1.60 -17.85 11.53
N GLU A 106 -1.43 -19.13 11.17
CA GLU A 106 -2.31 -20.17 11.70
C GLU A 106 -2.18 -20.11 13.23
N GLU A 107 -3.31 -20.04 13.93
CA GLU A 107 -3.33 -20.29 15.36
C GLU A 107 -2.68 -21.67 15.56
N PRO A 108 -1.60 -21.80 16.35
CA PRO A 108 -1.09 -23.13 16.67
C PRO A 108 -2.23 -23.91 17.35
N PRO A 109 -2.40 -25.21 17.00
CA PRO A 109 -3.48 -26.04 17.50
C PRO A 109 -3.47 -26.20 19.03
#